data_AF-A0A1I6RAF7-F1
#
_entry.id   AF-A0A1I6RAF7-F1
#
_cell.length_a   1.000
_cell.length_b   1.000
_cell.length_c   1.000
_cell.angle_alpha   90.00
_cell.angle_beta   90.00
_cell.angle_gamma   90.00
#
_symmetry.space_group_name_H-M   'P 1'
#
loop_
_entity.id
_entity.type
_entity.pdbx_description
1 polymer ?
#
loop_
_entity_poly.entity_id
_entity_poly.type
_entity_poly.pdbx_seq_one_letter_code
_entity_poly.pdbx_strand_id
1 'polypeptide(L)' 'MNVGTPEQIIEKILYQHELFGHQRYIAQIDFGGVPFDRLKKNIELIVTKIMPAVKKYTAKKHKEETE' A
#
# COMPACT_ATOMS: atom_id res chain seq x y z
N MET A 1 12.31 3.01 -3.56
CA MET A 1 11.19 3.04 -4.53
C MET A 1 10.37 1.77 -4.41
N ASN A 2 9.04 1.86 -4.45
CA ASN A 2 8.13 0.72 -4.33
C ASN A 2 7.81 0.13 -5.70
N VAL A 3 8.72 -0.71 -6.19
CA VAL A 3 8.65 -1.38 -7.49
C VAL A 3 8.82 -2.87 -7.27
N GLY A 4 8.05 -3.69 -7.99
CA GLY A 4 8.11 -5.15 -7.91
C GLY A 4 6.74 -5.79 -8.09
N THR A 5 6.64 -7.05 -7.67
CA THR A 5 5.35 -7.75 -7.55
C THR A 5 4.49 -7.11 -6.44
N PRO A 6 3.17 -7.35 -6.42
CA PRO A 6 2.32 -6.86 -5.33
C PRO A 6 2.83 -7.26 -3.94
N GLU A 7 3.35 -8.49 -3.79
CA GLU A 7 3.87 -9.02 -2.54
C GLU A 7 5.11 -8.25 -2.08
N GLN A 8 6.05 -7.98 -3.00
CA GLN A 8 7.24 -7.17 -2.71
C GLN A 8 6.87 -5.74 -2.34
N ILE A 9 5.82 -5.17 -2.95
CA ILE A 9 5.36 -3.82 -2.62
C ILE A 9 4.72 -3.80 -1.22
N ILE A 10 3.91 -4.82 -0.87
CA ILE A 10 3.32 -4.94 0.46
C ILE A 10 4.41 -4.99 1.53
N GLU A 11 5.41 -5.87 1.36
CA GLU A 11 6.53 -6.00 2.30
C GLU A 11 7.27 -4.68 2.50
N LYS A 12 7.57 -3.97 1.41
CA LYS A 12 8.25 -2.67 1.47
C LYS A 12 7.42 -1.61 2.19
N ILE A 13 6.10 -1.56 1.97
CA ILE A 13 5.21 -0.60 2.65
C ILE A 13 5.12 -0.91 4.15
N LEU A 14 4.99 -2.19 4.51
CA LEU A 14 4.94 -2.60 5.92
C LEU A 14 6.25 -2.30 6.64
N TYR A 15 7.39 -2.59 6.01
CA TYR A 15 8.69 -2.23 6.55
C TYR A 15 8.85 -0.71 6.74
N GLN A 16 8.45 0.09 5.74
CA GLN A 16 8.43 1.55 5.87
C GLN A 16 7.47 2.02 6.99
N HIS A 17 6.37 1.31 7.23
CA HIS A 17 5.40 1.65 8.27
C HIS A 17 6.00 1.38 9.66
N GLU A 18 6.70 0.26 9.82
CA GLU A 18 7.42 -0.07 11.04
C GLU A 18 8.52 0.94 11.35
N LEU A 19 9.33 1.31 10.34
CA LEU A 19 10.44 2.24 10.52
C LEU A 19 9.99 3.68 10.82
N PHE A 20 8.97 4.16 10.11
CA PHE A 20 8.61 5.58 10.14
C PHE A 20 7.30 5.87 10.88
N GLY A 21 6.54 4.83 11.24
CA GLY A 21 5.22 4.99 11.85
C GLY A 21 4.27 5.80 10.97
N HIS A 22 4.38 5.74 9.63
CA HIS A 22 3.57 6.57 8.75
C HIS A 22 2.15 6.02 8.60
N GLN A 23 1.12 6.87 8.70
CA GLN A 23 -0.30 6.44 8.55
C GLN A 23 -0.83 6.60 7.12
N ARG A 24 -0.11 7.34 6.27
CA ARG A 24 -0.53 7.63 4.90
C ARG A 24 0.57 7.25 3.93
N TYR A 25 0.18 6.50 2.90
CA TYR A 25 1.02 6.16 1.77
C TYR A 25 0.54 6.89 0.52
N ILE A 26 1.46 7.57 -0.18
CA ILE A 26 1.20 8.28 -1.44
C ILE A 26 2.18 7.73 -2.48
N ALA A 27 1.68 7.31 -3.64
CA ALA A 27 2.49 6.79 -4.72
C ALA A 27 2.29 7.59 -6.00
N GLN A 28 3.40 7.90 -6.67
CA GLN A 28 3.41 8.33 -8.07
C GLN A 28 3.48 7.08 -8.95
N ILE A 29 2.41 6.80 -9.69
CA ILE A 29 2.25 5.57 -10.48
C ILE A 29 2.27 5.80 -12.00
N ASP A 30 2.29 7.06 -12.42
CA ASP A 30 2.49 7.48 -13.80
C ASP A 30 3.75 8.35 -13.89
N PHE A 31 4.58 8.00 -14.87
CA PHE A 31 5.79 8.74 -15.20
C PHE A 31 6.02 8.65 -16.71
N GLY A 32 6.06 9.80 -17.38
CA GLY A 32 6.38 9.88 -18.81
C GLY A 32 5.25 9.45 -19.76
N GLY A 33 3.98 9.49 -19.33
CA GLY A 33 2.83 9.24 -20.20
C GLY A 33 2.54 7.74 -20.38
N VAL A 34 2.41 7.03 -19.26
CA VAL A 34 2.05 5.60 -19.28
C VAL A 34 0.67 5.43 -19.94
N PRO A 35 0.50 4.45 -20.86
CA PRO A 35 -0.81 4.19 -21.46
C PRO A 35 -1.89 3.93 -20.41
N PHE A 36 -3.08 4.51 -20.62
CA PHE A 36 -4.18 4.48 -19.65
C PHE A 36 -4.53 3.07 -19.15
N ASP A 37 -4.52 2.07 -20.02
CA ASP A 37 -4.85 0.69 -19.63
C ASP A 37 -3.85 0.09 -18.64
N ARG A 38 -2.57 0.45 -18.75
CA ARG A 38 -1.54 0.02 -17.78
C ARG A 38 -1.71 0.74 -16.46
N LEU A 39 -2.03 2.03 -16.49
CA LEU A 39 -2.36 2.80 -15.30
C LEU A 39 -3.56 2.19 -14.57
N LYS A 40 -4.64 1.88 -15.31
CA LYS A 40 -5.84 1.24 -14.77
C LYS A 40 -5.52 -0.11 -14.12
N LYS A 41 -4.73 -0.95 -14.78
CA LYS A 41 -4.29 -2.24 -14.21
C LYS A 41 -3.49 -2.06 -12.92
N ASN A 42 -2.61 -1.07 -12.84
CA ASN A 42 -1.86 -0.76 -11.62
C ASN A 42 -2.78 -0.32 -10.49
N ILE A 43 -3.75 0.56 -10.78
CA ILE A 43 -4.76 1.00 -9.81
C ILE A 43 -5.56 -0.19 -9.29
N GLU A 44 -6.01 -1.09 -10.18
CA GLU A 44 -6.74 -2.30 -9.81
C GLU A 44 -5.93 -3.19 -8.86
N LEU A 45 -4.64 -3.43 -9.15
CA LEU A 45 -3.76 -4.21 -8.28
C LEU A 45 -3.55 -3.55 -6.91
N ILE A 46 -3.39 -2.23 -6.87
CA ILE A 46 -3.23 -1.48 -5.62
C ILE A 46 -4.49 -1.63 -4.77
N VAL A 47 -5.67 -1.45 -5.37
CA VAL A 47 -6.94 -1.46 -4.65
C VAL A 47 -7.36 -2.86 -4.21
N THR A 48 -7.19 -3.87 -5.08
CA THR A 48 -7.71 -5.22 -4.83
C THR A 48 -6.74 -6.12 -4.06
N LYS A 49 -5.43 -5.90 -4.18
CA LYS A 49 -4.42 -6.77 -3.53
C LYS A 49 -3.62 -6.06 -2.44
N ILE A 50 -3.00 -4.92 -2.78
CA ILE A 50 -2.00 -4.29 -1.91
C ILE A 50 -2.65 -3.61 -0.71
N MET A 51 -3.63 -2.73 -0.94
CA MET A 51 -4.28 -1.95 0.11
C MET A 51 -4.94 -2.83 1.18
N PRO A 52 -5.73 -3.89 0.85
CA PRO A 52 -6.33 -4.75 1.86
C PRO A 52 -5.27 -5.50 2.69
N ALA A 53 -4.21 -5.99 2.05
CA ALA A 53 -3.12 -6.68 2.72
C ALA A 53 -2.40 -5.76 3.71
N VAL A 54 -2.01 -4.55 3.28
CA VAL A 54 -1.36 -3.58 4.18
C VAL A 54 -2.26 -3.23 5.36
N LYS A 55 -3.54 -2.91 5.10
CA LYS A 55 -4.52 -2.59 6.17
C LYS A 55 -4.68 -3.71 7.18
N LYS A 56 -4.64 -4.97 6.75
CA LYS A 56 -4.74 -6.13 7.67
C LYS A 56 -3.65 -6.11 8.75
N TYR A 57 -2.44 -5.64 8.43
CA TYR A 57 -1.31 -5.62 9.36
C TYR A 57 -1.12 -4.28 10.07
N THR A 58 -1.62 -3.17 9.52
CA THR A 58 -1.42 -1.83 10.09
C THR A 58 -2.67 -1.23 10.73
N ALA A 59 -3.85 -1.83 10.55
CA ALA A 59 -5.06 -1.38 11.23
C ALA A 59 -4.85 -1.51 12.75
N LYS A 60 -4.99 -0.38 13.46
CA LYS A 60 -5.06 -0.40 14.92
C LYS A 60 -6.26 -1.25 15.30
N LYS A 61 -6.04 -2.33 16.05
CA LYS A 61 -7.12 -2.94 16.82
C LYS A 61 -7.57 -1.85 17.79
N HIS A 62 -8.81 -1.37 17.67
CA HIS A 62 -9.43 -0.64 18.77
C HIS A 62 -9.40 -1.62 19.96
N LYS A 63 -8.46 -1.42 20.89
CA LYS A 63 -8.64 -1.95 22.23
C LYS A 63 -9.81 -1.15 22.77
N GLU A 64 -10.95 -1.81 22.93
CA GLU A 64 -11.97 -1.34 23.86
C GLU A 64 -11.26 -1.27 25.21
N GLU A 65 -10.87 -0.07 25.60
CA GLU A 65 -10.44 0.23 26.95
C GLU A 65 -11.68 0.07 27.81
N THR A 66 -11.85 -1.12 28.37
CA THR A 66 -12.76 -1.35 29.49
C THR A 66 -12.10 -0.71 30.70
N GLU A 67 -12.62 0.46 31.09
CA GLU A 67 -12.44 1.03 32.43
C GLU A 67 -13.08 0.14 33.50
#